data_AF-A0A087UB42-F1
#
_entry.id   AF-A0A087UB42-F1
#
_cell.length_a   1.000
_cell.length_b   1.000
_cell.length_c   1.000
_cell.angle_alpha   90.00
_cell.angle_beta   90.00
_cell.angle_gamma   90.00
#
_symmetry.space_group_name_H-M   'P 1'
#
loop_
_entity.id
_entity.type
_entity.pdbx_description
1 polymer ?
#
loop_
_entity_poly.entity_id
_entity_poly.type
_entity_poly.pdbx_seq_one_letter_code
_entity_poly.pdbx_strand_id
1 'polypeptide(L)' 'MCRKMLCKFTKIIHAVFRLQYFPANWKTVVISLILKPGKDPTLVTSYRPISLYQF' A
#
# COMPACT_ATOMS: atom_id res chain seq x y z
N MET A 1 -15.98 -23.83 -1.18
CA MET A 1 -14.75 -23.53 -0.42
C MET A 1 -14.88 -24.10 0.99
N CYS A 2 -13.86 -24.80 1.53
CA CYS A 2 -14.01 -25.54 2.79
C CYS A 2 -13.99 -24.61 4.02
N ARG A 3 -14.93 -24.78 4.96
CA ARG A 3 -15.10 -23.92 6.15
C ARG A 3 -13.83 -23.83 7.01
N LYS A 4 -13.09 -24.94 7.12
CA LYS A 4 -11.81 -25.01 7.86
C LYS A 4 -10.72 -24.11 7.24
N MET A 5 -10.68 -24.03 5.91
CA MET A 5 -9.72 -23.19 5.18
C MET A 5 -9.99 -21.71 5.45
N LEU A 6 -11.26 -21.29 5.37
CA LEU A 6 -11.68 -19.92 5.70
C LEU A 6 -11.30 -19.55 7.13
N CYS A 7 -11.63 -20.41 8.11
CA CYS A 7 -11.26 -20.16 9.51
C CYS A 7 -9.75 -20.03 9.73
N LYS A 8 -8.93 -20.83 9.02
CA LYS A 8 -7.46 -20.76 9.12
C LYS A 8 -6.95 -19.45 8.51
N PHE A 9 -7.47 -19.06 7.35
CA PHE A 9 -7.13 -17.80 6.69
C PHE A 9 -7.47 -16.59 7.57
N THR A 10 -8.68 -16.53 8.12
CA THR A 10 -9.08 -15.45 9.05
C THR A 10 -8.15 -15.36 10.27
N LYS A 11 -7.73 -16.50 10.84
CA LYS A 11 -6.78 -16.51 11.96
C LYS A 11 -5.42 -15.92 11.60
N ILE A 12 -4.93 -16.17 10.38
CA ILE A 12 -3.67 -15.58 9.89
C ILE A 12 -3.82 -14.07 9.76
N ILE A 13 -4.90 -13.60 9.11
CA ILE A 13 -5.18 -12.16 8.97
C ILE A 13 -5.30 -11.47 10.33
N HIS A 14 -6.01 -12.07 11.28
CA HIS A 14 -6.11 -11.54 12.65
C HIS A 14 -4.75 -11.49 13.36
N ALA A 15 -3.88 -12.49 13.15
CA ALA A 15 -2.55 -12.48 13.72
C ALA A 15 -1.67 -11.37 13.11
N VAL A 16 -1.74 -11.16 11.80
CA VAL A 16 -1.05 -10.05 11.10
C VAL A 16 -1.45 -8.70 11.71
N PHE A 17 -2.76 -8.46 11.89
CA PHE A 17 -3.24 -7.21 12.50
C PHE A 17 -2.87 -7.08 13.97
N ARG A 18 -2.96 -8.15 14.77
CA ARG A 18 -2.58 -8.07 16.19
C ARG A 18 -1.08 -7.81 16.39
N LEU A 19 -0.24 -8.45 15.57
CA LEU A 19 1.22 -8.34 15.67
C LEU A 19 1.78 -7.12 14.92
N GLN A 20 0.96 -6.44 14.11
CA GLN A 20 1.37 -5.37 13.19
C GLN A 20 2.55 -5.79 12.29
N TYR A 21 2.65 -7.09 12.01
CA TYR A 21 3.71 -7.66 11.20
C TYR A 21 3.22 -7.88 9.78
N PHE A 22 3.57 -6.96 8.90
CA PHE A 22 3.28 -7.03 7.47
C PHE A 22 4.47 -7.60 6.70
N PRO A 23 4.22 -8.37 5.62
CA PRO A 23 5.24 -8.77 4.67
C PRO A 23 6.08 -7.58 4.18
N ALA A 24 7.38 -7.80 3.94
CA ALA A 24 8.29 -6.71 3.55
C ALA A 24 7.92 -6.05 2.21
N ASN A 25 7.39 -6.84 1.27
CA ASN A 25 6.87 -6.33 0.00
C ASN A 25 5.69 -5.35 0.19
N TRP A 26 4.84 -5.54 1.21
CA TRP A 26 3.75 -4.60 1.52
C TRP A 26 4.26 -3.26 2.07
N LYS A 27 5.50 -3.23 2.54
CA LYS A 27 6.15 -2.02 3.06
C LYS A 27 6.98 -1.30 2.00
N THR A 28 7.11 -1.90 0.81
CA THR A 28 7.83 -1.30 -0.31
C THR A 28 6.80 -0.67 -1.25
N VAL A 29 6.97 0.62 -1.54
CA VAL A 29 6.07 1.36 -2.45
C VAL A 29 6.91 2.14 -3.43
N VAL A 30 6.41 2.27 -4.66
CA VAL A 30 7.01 3.14 -5.68
C VAL A 30 6.37 4.52 -5.54
N ILE A 31 7.18 5.56 -5.34
CA ILE A 31 6.68 6.93 -5.29
C ILE A 31 6.60 7.47 -6.71
N SER A 32 5.40 7.85 -7.14
CA SER A 32 5.18 8.56 -8.41
C SER A 32 4.72 10.00 -8.14
N LEU A 33 5.17 10.93 -8.95
CA LEU A 33 4.86 12.35 -8.81
C LEU A 33 3.78 12.75 -9.81
N ILE A 34 2.61 13.20 -9.31
CA ILE A 34 1.53 13.73 -10.15
C ILE A 34 1.54 15.25 -10.12
N LEU A 35 1.62 15.89 -11.28
CA LEU A 35 1.54 17.35 -11.40
C LEU A 35 0.14 17.85 -11.01
N LYS A 36 0.08 18.89 -10.18
CA LYS A 36 -1.19 19.56 -9.86
C LYS A 36 -1.72 20.32 -11.08
N PRO A 37 -3.03 20.24 -11.38
CA PRO A 37 -3.62 21.00 -12.48
C PRO A 37 -3.33 22.51 -12.34
N GLY A 38 -2.90 23.14 -13.44
CA GLY A 38 -2.63 24.58 -13.49
C GLY A 38 -1.42 25.06 -12.66
N LYS A 39 -0.50 24.16 -12.26
CA LYS A 39 0.73 24.51 -11.56
C LYS A 39 1.96 24.38 -12.46
N ASP A 40 2.98 25.17 -12.15
CA ASP A 40 4.24 25.20 -12.89
C ASP A 40 5.02 23.88 -12.72
N PRO A 41 5.32 23.15 -13.81
CA PRO A 41 6.05 21.88 -13.74
C PRO A 41 7.51 22.00 -13.31
N THR A 42 8.09 23.21 -13.30
CA THR A 42 9.48 23.42 -12.87
C THR A 42 9.64 23.42 -11.35
N LEU A 43 8.54 23.63 -10.61
CA LEU A 43 8.55 23.68 -9.16
C LEU A 43 8.22 22.31 -8.55
N VAL A 44 9.10 21.82 -7.67
CA VAL A 44 8.88 20.55 -6.93
C VAL A 44 7.57 20.58 -6.14
N THR A 45 7.22 21.74 -5.58
CA THR A 45 5.98 21.94 -4.83
C THR A 45 4.71 21.83 -5.69
N SER A 46 4.82 21.81 -7.02
CA SER A 46 3.70 21.61 -7.94
C SER A 46 3.27 20.16 -8.05
N TYR A 47 4.07 19.21 -7.59
CA TYR A 47 3.76 17.79 -7.63
C TYR A 47 3.11 17.28 -6.33
N ARG A 48 2.31 16.23 -6.44
CA ARG A 48 1.79 15.43 -5.33
C ARG A 48 2.51 14.07 -5.37
N PRO A 49 3.30 13.72 -4.35
CA PRO A 49 3.81 12.36 -4.25
C PRO A 49 2.65 11.42 -3.94
N ILE A 50 2.52 10.37 -4.74
CA ILE A 50 1.60 9.25 -4.49
C ILE A 50 2.43 7.97 -4.31
N SER A 51 2.05 7.16 -3.33
CA SER A 51 2.58 5.81 -3.19
C SER A 51 1.79 4.87 -4.11
N LEU A 52 2.42 4.44 -5.20
CA LEU A 52 1.92 3.34 -6.02
C LEU A 52 2.39 2.03 -5.42
N TYR A 53 1.43 1.18 -5.11
CA TYR A 53 1.71 -0.21 -4.78
C TYR A 53 1.78 -0.98 -6.09
N GLN A 54 2.98 -1.38 -6.49
CA GLN A 54 3.19 -2.23 -7.66
C GLN A 54 3.16 -3.69 -7.17
N PHE A 55 2.21 -4.47 -7.70
CA PHE A 55 2.04 -5.89 -7.37
C PHE A 55 3.07 -6.77 -8.07
#